data_AF-A0A3B8SLY8-F1
#
_entry.id   AF-A0A3B8SLY8-F1
#
_cell.length_a   1.000
_cell.length_b   1.000
_cell.length_c   1.000
_cell.angle_alpha   90.00
_cell.angle_beta   90.00
_cell.angle_gamma   90.00
#
_symmetry.space_group_name_H-M   'P 1'
#
loop_
_entity.id
_entity.type
_entity.pdbx_description
1 polymer ?
#
loop_
_entity_poly.entity_id
_entity_poly.type
_entity_poly.pdbx_seq_one_letter_code
_entity_poly.pdbx_strand_id
1 'polypeptide(L)' 'MESILKIDKIEKYYGSRSSLTKAIDNLSFEVDKGE' A
#
# COMPACT_ATOMS: atom_id res chain seq x y z
N MET A 1 -16.47 -14.82 -0.08
CA MET A 1 -15.63 -14.60 -1.28
C MET A 1 -14.22 -15.05 -0.94
N GLU A 2 -13.42 -15.42 -1.94
CA GLU A 2 -12.02 -15.82 -1.76
C GLU A 2 -11.15 -14.56 -1.84
N SER A 3 -10.46 -14.22 -0.75
CA SER A 3 -9.51 -13.09 -0.71
C SER A 3 -8.25 -13.47 -1.48
N ILE A 4 -7.89 -12.64 -2.45
CA ILE A 4 -6.75 -12.90 -3.36
C ILE A 4 -5.56 -11.97 -3.08
N LEU A 5 -5.81 -10.85 -2.41
CA LEU A 5 -4.76 -9.91 -2.01
C LEU A 5 -5.13 -9.30 -0.67
N LYS A 6 -4.19 -9.33 0.26
CA LYS A 6 -4.29 -8.63 1.54
C LYS A 6 -3.04 -7.80 1.74
N ILE A 7 -3.22 -6.52 2.01
CA ILE A 7 -2.13 -5.62 2.35
C ILE A 7 -2.46 -4.89 3.63
N ASP A 8 -1.47 -4.80 4.52
CA ASP A 8 -1.66 -4.19 5.84
C ASP A 8 -0.56 -3.15 6.12
N LYS A 9 -1.01 -1.94 6.45
CA LYS A 9 -0.23 -0.78 6.89
C LYS A 9 1.02 -0.55 6.04
N ILE A 10 0.87 -0.65 4.73
CA ILE A 10 2.01 -0.42 3.84
C ILE A 10 2.33 1.07 3.77
N GLU A 11 3.62 1.34 3.65
CA GLU A 11 4.15 2.66 3.38
C GLU A 11 5.09 2.59 2.18
N LYS A 12 5.08 3.64 1.36
CA LYS A 12 6.03 3.76 0.25
C LYS A 12 6.58 5.16 0.18
N TYR A 13 7.90 5.24 0.09
CA TYR A 13 8.63 6.48 -0.05
C TYR A 13 9.37 6.51 -1.38
N TYR A 14 9.42 7.69 -2.00
CA TYR A 14 10.22 7.98 -3.19
C TYR A 14 11.10 9.20 -2.95
N GLY A 15 12.20 9.27 -3.69
CA GLY A 15 13.12 10.40 -3.68
C GLY A 15 14.45 10.12 -2.97
N SER A 16 15.23 11.17 -2.77
CA SER A 16 16.56 11.12 -2.14
C SER A 16 16.51 11.76 -0.76
N ARG A 17 17.60 11.70 0.01
CA ARG A 17 17.64 12.25 1.38
C ARG A 17 17.24 13.73 1.48
N SER A 18 17.46 14.52 0.42
CA SER A 18 17.12 15.94 0.37
C SER A 18 15.69 16.24 -0.12
N SER A 19 15.00 15.25 -0.67
CA SER A 19 13.61 15.37 -1.13
C SER A 19 12.95 14.00 -1.05
N LEU A 20 12.24 13.76 0.05
CA LEU A 20 11.55 12.51 0.34
C LEU A 20 10.05 12.75 0.27
N THR A 21 9.37 11.96 -0.55
CA THR A 21 7.90 11.97 -0.66
C THR A 21 7.37 10.64 -0.15
N LYS A 22 6.50 10.67 0.85
CA LYS A 22 5.69 9.51 1.25
C LYS A 22 4.52 9.40 0.28
N ALA A 23 4.58 8.44 -0.65
CA ALA A 23 3.57 8.23 -1.67
C ALA A 23 2.44 7.30 -1.22
N ILE A 24 2.69 6.43 -0.25
CA ILE A 24 1.67 5.62 0.41
C ILE A 24 1.89 5.75 1.91
N ASP A 25 0.81 6.05 2.65
CA ASP A 25 0.82 6.23 4.10
C ASP A 25 -0.21 5.31 4.76
N ASN A 26 0.26 4.37 5.60
CA ASN A 26 -0.55 3.48 6.41
C ASN A 26 -1.77 2.86 5.69
N LEU A 27 -1.56 2.37 4.46
CA LEU A 27 -2.63 1.82 3.64
C LEU A 27 -2.86 0.34 3.98
N SER A 28 -4.10 -0.01 4.34
CA SER A 28 -4.56 -1.40 4.49
C SER A 28 -5.78 -1.64 3.62
N PHE A 29 -5.79 -2.74 2.87
CA PHE A 29 -6.98 -3.20 2.15
C PHE A 29 -6.90 -4.69 1.83
N GLU A 30 -8.04 -5.24 1.45
CA GLU A 30 -8.23 -6.61 1.03
C GLU A 30 -8.99 -6.59 -0.30
N VAL A 31 -8.65 -7.49 -1.21
CA VAL A 31 -9.31 -7.65 -2.50
C VAL A 31 -9.85 -9.06 -2.60
N ASP A 32 -11.15 -9.15 -2.83
CA ASP A 32 -11.82 -10.41 -3.11
C ASP A 32 -11.77 -10.76 -4.60
N LYS A 33 -11.82 -12.06 -4.89
CA LYS A 33 -11.85 -12.56 -6.26
C LYS A 33 -13.08 -12.03 -7.02
N GLY A 34 -12.83 -11.13 -7.98
CA GLY A 34 -13.86 -10.53 -8.84
C GLY A 34 -14.20 -9.07 -8.53
N GLU A 35 -13.57 -8.46 -7.52
CA GLU A 35 -13.52 -6.99 -7.33
C GLU A 35 -12.54 -6.30 -8.29
#